data_AF-A0A6S7J6C4-F1
#
_entry.id   AF-A0A6S7J6C4-F1
#
_cell.length_a   1.000
_cell.length_b   1.000
_cell.length_c   1.000
_cell.angle_alpha   90.00
_cell.angle_beta   90.00
_cell.angle_gamma   90.00
#
_symmetry.space_group_name_H-M   'P 1'
#
loop_
_entity.id
_entity.type
_entity.pdbx_description
1 polymer ?
#
loop_
_entity_poly.entity_id
_entity_poly.type
_entity_poly.pdbx_seq_one_letter_code
_entity_poly.pdbx_strand_id
1 'polypeptide(L)'
;MYVPVYFQILSDDIATLQQKHTETLTKLTETKRRFLDLSHRVLKVISKQEVKRKGGCSIQPDEEDLRIQLESNLAALNAPTQFKGRLNELVAQLRLQQQMIGNPLDVRYSMEKSIQSDLKQHLEKQQEGLMHLTDVIRSDCEDLKLIQQGLEEPTPRR
;
A
#
# COMPACT_ATOMS: atom_id res chain seq x y z
N MET A 1 -40.79 11.08 24.16
CA MET A 1 -39.70 10.41 24.91
C MET A 1 -39.17 9.20 24.12
N TYR A 2 -38.79 9.37 22.85
CA TYR A 2 -38.31 8.28 21.97
C TYR A 2 -36.95 8.62 21.31
N VAL A 3 -36.72 9.90 21.01
CA VAL A 3 -35.46 10.42 20.44
C VAL A 3 -34.19 10.02 21.23
N PRO A 4 -34.17 9.98 22.58
CA PRO A 4 -32.97 9.59 23.32
C PRO A 4 -32.59 8.12 23.12
N VAL A 5 -33.60 7.24 22.99
CA VAL A 5 -33.42 5.79 22.84
C VAL A 5 -32.88 5.46 21.45
N TYR A 6 -33.39 6.11 20.41
CA TYR A 6 -32.87 5.95 19.04
C TYR A 6 -31.41 6.40 18.90
N PHE A 7 -31.05 7.53 19.52
CA PHE A 7 -29.66 8.00 19.51
C PHE A 7 -28.73 7.02 20.22
N GLN A 8 -29.19 6.43 21.33
CA GLN A 8 -28.41 5.44 22.08
C GLN A 8 -28.23 4.14 21.28
N ILE A 9 -29.28 3.64 20.64
CA ILE A 9 -29.20 2.47 19.74
C ILE A 9 -28.24 2.76 18.57
N LEU A 10 -28.34 3.93 17.94
CA LEU A 10 -27.45 4.32 16.84
C LEU A 10 -25.99 4.42 17.30
N SER A 11 -25.75 4.96 18.51
CA SER A 11 -24.41 5.02 19.10
C SER A 11 -23.85 3.63 19.37
N ASP A 12 -24.66 2.72 19.89
CA ASP A 12 -24.27 1.32 20.14
C ASP A 12 -23.99 0.58 18.81
N ASP A 13 -24.80 0.82 17.76
CA ASP A 13 -24.57 0.27 16.43
C ASP A 13 -23.26 0.79 15.80
N ILE A 14 -22.96 2.08 15.95
CA ILE A 14 -21.68 2.65 15.50
C ILE A 14 -20.52 2.04 16.29
N ALA A 15 -20.65 1.88 17.61
CA ALA A 15 -19.60 1.29 18.43
C ALA A 15 -19.34 -0.17 18.05
N THR A 16 -20.40 -0.97 17.84
CA THR A 16 -20.26 -2.36 17.39
C THR A 16 -19.68 -2.45 15.97
N LEU A 17 -20.05 -1.52 15.07
CA LEU A 17 -19.47 -1.44 13.73
C LEU A 17 -17.98 -1.09 13.77
N GLN A 18 -17.57 -0.13 14.60
CA GLN A 18 -16.17 0.23 14.82
C GLN A 18 -15.36 -0.94 15.39
N GLN A 19 -15.94 -1.69 16.33
CA GLN A 19 -15.33 -2.91 16.86
C GLN A 19 -15.13 -3.95 15.74
N LYS A 20 -16.19 -4.27 14.99
CA LYS A 20 -16.12 -5.21 13.85
C LYS A 20 -15.12 -4.74 12.78
N HIS A 21 -15.03 -3.44 12.54
CA HIS A 21 -14.05 -2.88 11.61
C HIS A 21 -12.62 -3.16 12.09
N THR A 22 -12.33 -2.92 13.37
CA THR A 22 -11.02 -3.21 13.97
C THR A 22 -10.70 -4.70 13.93
N GLU A 23 -11.66 -5.57 14.24
CA GLU A 23 -11.51 -7.02 14.11
C GLU A 23 -11.28 -7.47 12.66
N THR A 24 -11.91 -6.81 11.70
CA THR A 24 -11.71 -7.10 10.28
C THR A 24 -10.32 -6.66 9.81
N LEU A 25 -9.84 -5.50 10.27
CA LEU A 25 -8.49 -5.01 9.96
C LEU A 25 -7.41 -5.96 10.52
N THR A 26 -7.60 -6.47 11.73
CA THR A 26 -6.67 -7.45 12.32
C THR A 26 -6.69 -8.76 11.53
N LYS A 27 -7.85 -9.31 11.21
CA LYS A 27 -7.97 -10.50 10.33
C LYS A 27 -7.37 -10.27 8.94
N LEU A 28 -7.52 -9.06 8.38
CA LEU A 28 -6.95 -8.70 7.10
C LEU A 28 -5.40 -8.72 7.14
N THR A 29 -4.80 -8.14 8.18
CA THR A 29 -3.34 -8.13 8.33
C THR A 29 -2.79 -9.54 8.54
N GLU A 30 -3.47 -10.37 9.33
CA GLU A 30 -3.12 -11.78 9.52
C GLU A 30 -3.22 -12.58 8.22
N THR A 31 -4.31 -12.38 7.46
CA THR A 31 -4.52 -13.05 6.16
C THR A 31 -3.45 -12.64 5.15
N LYS A 32 -3.10 -11.35 5.08
CA LYS A 32 -2.00 -10.86 4.23
C LYS A 32 -0.68 -11.53 4.59
N ARG A 33 -0.38 -11.67 5.88
CA ARG A 33 0.83 -12.36 6.35
C ARG A 33 0.82 -13.84 5.97
N ARG A 34 -0.30 -14.53 6.17
CA ARG A 34 -0.44 -15.96 5.80
C ARG A 34 -0.34 -16.17 4.30
N PHE A 35 -0.90 -15.28 3.49
CA PHE A 35 -0.79 -15.31 2.05
C PHE A 35 0.66 -15.18 1.58
N LEU A 36 1.44 -14.26 2.16
CA LEU A 36 2.86 -14.10 1.84
C LEU A 36 3.67 -15.35 2.20
N ASP A 37 3.43 -15.96 3.38
CA ASP A 37 4.08 -17.20 3.79
C ASP A 37 3.78 -18.35 2.81
N LEU A 38 2.50 -18.54 2.48
CA LEU A 38 2.08 -19.55 1.52
C LEU A 38 2.67 -19.31 0.13
N SER A 39 2.68 -18.06 -0.35
CA SER A 39 3.26 -17.69 -1.65
C SER A 39 4.75 -18.04 -1.69
N HIS A 40 5.49 -17.73 -0.63
CA HIS A 40 6.91 -18.11 -0.52
C HIS A 40 7.10 -19.63 -0.49
N ARG A 41 6.25 -20.37 0.23
CA ARG A 41 6.30 -21.84 0.26
C ARG A 41 6.00 -22.45 -1.10
N VAL A 42 4.99 -21.95 -1.81
CA VAL A 42 4.64 -22.38 -3.17
C VAL A 42 5.81 -22.13 -4.12
N LEU A 43 6.40 -20.93 -4.10
CA LEU A 43 7.56 -20.59 -4.93
C LEU A 43 8.73 -21.54 -4.65
N LYS A 44 9.00 -21.86 -3.38
CA LYS A 44 10.06 -22.82 -2.98
C LYS A 44 9.80 -24.23 -3.50
N VAL A 45 8.55 -24.68 -3.49
CA VAL A 45 8.16 -25.99 -4.02
C VAL A 45 8.33 -26.01 -5.54
N ILE A 46 7.82 -25.00 -6.25
CA ILE A 46 7.94 -24.87 -7.71
C ILE A 46 9.42 -24.86 -8.12
N SER A 47 10.25 -24.05 -7.47
CA SER A 47 11.70 -24.00 -7.73
C SER A 47 12.36 -25.37 -7.58
N LYS A 48 12.07 -26.10 -6.48
CA LYS A 48 12.61 -27.45 -6.28
C LYS A 48 12.08 -28.46 -7.31
N GLN A 49 10.83 -28.33 -7.73
CA GLN A 49 10.24 -29.20 -8.75
C GLN A 49 10.85 -28.96 -10.12
N GLU A 50 11.03 -27.70 -10.53
CA GLU A 50 11.69 -27.35 -11.79
C GLU A 50 13.13 -27.88 -11.84
N VAL A 51 13.92 -27.67 -10.78
CA VAL A 51 15.30 -28.19 -10.70
C VAL A 51 15.34 -29.72 -10.80
N LYS A 52 14.42 -30.42 -10.14
CA LYS A 52 14.34 -31.89 -10.24
C LYS A 52 13.89 -32.36 -11.62
N ARG A 53 12.89 -31.70 -12.22
CA ARG A 53 12.34 -32.07 -13.53
C ARG A 53 13.35 -31.86 -14.65
N LYS A 54 14.11 -30.76 -14.59
CA LYS A 54 15.11 -30.38 -15.60
C LYS A 54 16.53 -30.83 -15.26
N GLY A 55 16.71 -31.59 -14.18
CA GLY A 55 18.01 -32.15 -13.83
C GLY A 55 18.54 -33.08 -14.93
N GLY A 56 19.65 -32.70 -15.55
CA GLY A 56 20.25 -33.43 -16.67
C GLY A 56 19.85 -32.92 -18.07
N CYS A 57 18.97 -31.91 -18.15
CA CYS A 57 18.75 -31.15 -19.38
C CYS A 57 19.82 -30.05 -19.54
N SER A 58 20.06 -29.61 -20.78
CA SER A 58 20.84 -28.40 -21.03
C SER A 58 20.06 -27.17 -20.56
N ILE A 59 20.80 -26.14 -20.13
CA ILE A 59 20.24 -24.83 -19.78
C ILE A 59 19.51 -24.25 -20.98
N GLN A 60 18.27 -23.79 -20.76
CA GLN A 60 17.44 -23.16 -21.78
C GLN A 60 17.72 -21.66 -21.88
N PRO A 61 17.50 -21.02 -23.04
CA PRO A 61 17.70 -19.57 -23.19
C PRO A 61 16.88 -18.76 -22.17
N ASP A 62 15.62 -19.13 -21.95
CA ASP A 62 14.76 -18.45 -20.96
C ASP A 62 15.31 -18.55 -19.52
N GLU A 63 16.04 -19.62 -19.19
CA GLU A 63 16.66 -19.79 -17.87
C GLU A 63 17.88 -18.90 -17.71
N GLU A 64 18.65 -18.71 -18.78
CA GLU A 64 19.78 -17.79 -18.79
C GLU A 64 19.30 -16.33 -18.70
N ASP A 65 18.23 -15.97 -19.42
CA ASP A 65 17.61 -14.65 -19.33
C ASP A 65 17.12 -14.37 -17.90
N LEU A 66 16.43 -15.34 -17.27
CA LEU A 66 16.00 -15.23 -15.89
C LEU A 66 17.18 -15.09 -14.92
N ARG A 67 18.25 -15.86 -15.13
CA ARG A 67 19.47 -15.78 -14.33
C ARG A 67 20.11 -14.40 -14.43
N ILE A 68 20.24 -13.84 -15.62
CA ILE A 68 20.79 -12.49 -15.84
C ILE A 68 19.96 -11.44 -15.07
N GLN A 69 18.63 -11.53 -15.13
CA GLN A 69 17.76 -10.62 -14.37
C GLN A 69 17.96 -10.75 -12.86
N LEU A 70 18.08 -11.97 -12.34
CA LEU A 70 18.33 -12.23 -10.92
C LEU A 70 19.71 -11.75 -10.46
N GLU A 71 20.75 -11.95 -11.28
CA GLU A 71 22.09 -11.45 -11.00
C GLU A 71 22.14 -9.92 -10.97
N SER A 72 21.47 -9.26 -11.92
CA SER A 72 21.34 -7.80 -11.97
C SER A 72 20.64 -7.26 -10.71
N ASN A 73 19.53 -7.87 -10.31
CA ASN A 73 18.81 -7.52 -9.09
C ASN A 73 19.68 -7.72 -7.84
N LEU A 74 20.41 -8.84 -7.75
CA LEU A 74 21.30 -9.13 -6.64
C LEU A 74 22.46 -8.12 -6.57
N ALA A 75 23.04 -7.74 -7.72
CA ALA A 75 24.08 -6.73 -7.80
C ALA A 75 23.59 -5.35 -7.34
N ALA A 76 22.39 -4.95 -7.76
CA ALA A 76 21.77 -3.71 -7.31
C ALA A 76 21.52 -3.69 -5.79
N LEU A 77 21.02 -4.80 -5.23
CA LEU A 77 20.78 -4.94 -3.79
C LEU A 77 22.08 -4.93 -2.96
N ASN A 78 23.15 -5.54 -3.50
CA ASN A 78 24.43 -5.62 -2.82
C ASN A 78 25.31 -4.39 -3.02
N ALA A 79 24.99 -3.51 -3.98
CA ALA A 79 25.71 -2.26 -4.20
C ALA A 79 25.73 -1.42 -2.91
N PRO A 80 26.91 -1.23 -2.28
CA PRO A 80 27.01 -0.65 -0.94
C PRO A 80 26.39 0.75 -0.82
N THR A 81 26.43 1.51 -1.91
CA THR A 81 25.98 2.91 -1.97
C THR A 81 24.53 3.09 -2.40
N GLN A 82 23.85 2.05 -2.88
CA GLN A 82 22.46 2.18 -3.34
C GLN A 82 21.47 2.08 -2.18
N PHE A 83 21.29 0.89 -1.62
CA PHE A 83 20.27 0.68 -0.59
C PHE A 83 20.82 0.82 0.82
N LYS A 84 21.87 0.06 1.16
CA LYS A 84 22.44 0.06 2.51
C LYS A 84 23.03 1.42 2.89
N GLY A 85 23.76 2.05 1.97
CA GLY A 85 24.33 3.39 2.16
C GLY A 85 23.26 4.45 2.41
N ARG A 86 22.26 4.56 1.52
CA ARG A 86 21.15 5.51 1.67
C ARG A 86 20.31 5.26 2.91
N LEU A 87 20.09 4.00 3.28
CA LEU A 87 19.34 3.66 4.49
C LEU A 87 20.12 4.07 5.75
N ASN A 88 21.43 3.80 5.79
CA ASN A 88 22.28 4.22 6.90
C ASN A 88 22.35 5.74 7.02
N GLU A 89 22.43 6.44 5.89
CA GLU A 89 22.39 7.91 5.84
C GLU A 89 21.06 8.44 6.39
N LEU A 90 19.93 7.91 5.93
CA LEU A 90 18.60 8.30 6.41
C LEU A 90 18.43 8.03 7.91
N VAL A 91 18.90 6.88 8.40
CA VAL A 91 18.88 6.56 9.83
C VAL A 91 19.77 7.52 10.63
N ALA A 92 20.94 7.89 10.10
CA ALA A 92 21.81 8.88 10.73
C ALA A 92 21.14 10.27 10.78
N GLN A 93 20.50 10.70 9.68
CA GLN A 93 19.74 11.96 9.62
C GLN A 93 18.59 11.96 10.63
N LEU A 94 17.82 10.86 10.74
CA LEU A 94 16.73 10.75 11.73
C LEU A 94 17.25 10.83 13.17
N ARG A 95 18.38 10.19 13.47
CA ARG A 95 19.01 10.28 14.80
C ARG A 95 19.45 11.70 15.13
N LEU A 96 20.09 12.38 14.17
CA LEU A 96 20.49 13.77 14.33
C LEU A 96 19.28 14.69 14.53
N GLN A 97 18.21 14.50 13.75
CA GLN A 97 16.98 15.27 13.88
C GLN A 97 16.34 15.06 15.25
N GLN A 98 16.28 13.83 15.76
CA GLN A 98 15.77 13.54 17.11
C GLN A 98 16.59 14.24 18.21
N GLN A 99 17.92 14.34 18.04
CA GLN A 99 18.78 15.08 18.96
C GLN A 99 18.54 16.60 18.89
N MET A 100 18.26 17.15 17.71
CA MET A 100 17.95 18.57 17.53
C MET A 100 16.55 18.95 18.04
N ILE A 101 15.57 18.07 17.90
CA ILE A 101 14.21 18.24 18.48
C ILE A 101 14.25 18.22 20.02
N GLY A 102 15.28 17.62 20.61
CA GLY A 102 15.52 17.60 22.05
C GLY A 102 16.01 18.93 22.65
N ASN A 103 16.19 20.00 21.85
CA ASN A 103 16.62 21.31 22.35
C ASN A 103 15.40 22.24 22.53
N PRO A 104 14.88 22.43 23.75
CA PRO A 104 13.65 23.17 24.02
C PRO A 104 13.91 24.68 24.07
N LEU A 105 14.41 25.26 22.98
CA LEU A 105 14.23 26.70 22.72
C LEU A 105 12.92 26.97 21.97
N ASP A 106 12.03 25.97 21.95
CA ASP A 106 10.75 25.99 21.26
C ASP A 106 9.77 26.89 22.02
N VAL A 107 9.68 28.13 21.54
CA VAL A 107 8.51 28.99 21.73
C VAL A 107 7.29 28.13 21.43
N ARG A 108 6.60 27.66 22.47
CA ARG A 108 5.36 26.90 22.34
C ARG A 108 4.32 27.80 21.69
N TYR A 109 4.26 27.79 20.36
CA TYR A 109 3.15 28.36 19.61
C TYR A 109 1.90 27.55 19.98
N SER A 110 1.18 28.01 20.99
CA SER A 110 -0.13 27.45 21.34
C SER A 110 -1.11 27.93 20.28
N MET A 111 -1.39 27.08 19.28
CA MET A 111 -2.46 27.35 18.33
C MET A 111 -3.80 27.42 19.06
N GLU A 112 -4.59 28.44 18.75
CA GLU A 112 -5.94 28.59 19.30
C GLU A 112 -6.83 27.43 18.84
N LYS A 113 -7.60 26.84 19.78
CA LYS A 113 -8.45 25.66 19.49
C LYS A 113 -9.53 25.93 18.44
N SER A 114 -9.99 27.18 18.31
CA SER A 114 -10.95 27.62 17.29
C SER A 114 -10.36 27.47 15.88
N ILE A 115 -9.18 28.05 15.65
CA ILE A 115 -8.44 27.95 14.39
C ILE A 115 -8.10 26.49 14.06
N GLN A 116 -7.74 25.69 15.06
CA GLN A 116 -7.50 24.25 14.88
C GLN A 116 -8.76 23.52 14.39
N SER A 117 -9.94 23.87 14.91
CA SER A 117 -11.22 23.29 14.48
C SER A 117 -11.57 23.71 13.05
N ASP A 118 -11.38 24.98 12.71
CA ASP A 118 -11.65 25.50 11.36
C ASP A 118 -10.71 24.86 10.33
N LEU A 119 -9.43 24.72 10.68
CA LEU A 119 -8.45 24.04 9.84
C LEU A 119 -8.84 22.57 9.62
N LYS A 120 -9.25 21.88 10.69
CA LYS A 120 -9.74 20.49 10.59
C LYS A 120 -10.94 20.38 9.65
N GLN A 121 -11.94 21.26 9.81
CA GLN A 121 -13.12 21.27 8.94
C GLN A 121 -12.75 21.56 7.48
N HIS A 122 -11.82 22.48 7.24
CA HIS A 122 -11.36 22.77 5.88
C HIS A 122 -10.63 21.57 5.26
N LEU A 123 -9.77 20.90 6.02
CA LEU A 123 -9.08 19.68 5.59
C LEU A 123 -10.06 18.53 5.32
N GLU A 124 -11.12 18.37 6.13
CA GLU A 124 -12.18 17.38 5.89
C GLU A 124 -12.90 17.64 4.56
N LYS A 125 -13.25 18.90 4.27
CA LYS A 125 -13.86 19.27 2.97
C LYS A 125 -12.92 19.03 1.78
N GLN A 126 -11.63 19.35 1.94
CA GLN A 126 -10.63 19.08 0.91
C GLN A 126 -10.49 17.56 0.68
N GLN A 127 -10.46 16.76 1.75
CA GLN A 127 -10.40 15.31 1.66
C GLN A 127 -11.61 14.74 0.92
N GLU A 128 -12.83 15.21 1.22
CA GLU A 128 -14.05 14.81 0.52
C GLU A 128 -13.99 15.15 -0.98
N GLY A 129 -13.58 16.37 -1.32
CA GLY A 129 -13.41 16.79 -2.72
C GLY A 129 -12.37 15.95 -3.47
N LEU A 130 -11.24 15.62 -2.83
CA LEU A 130 -10.20 14.77 -3.42
C LEU A 130 -10.67 13.33 -3.61
N MET A 131 -11.46 12.77 -2.67
CA MET A 131 -12.06 11.44 -2.85
C MET A 131 -13.01 11.43 -4.05
N HIS A 132 -13.90 12.40 -4.15
CA HIS A 132 -14.82 12.51 -5.28
C HIS A 132 -14.07 12.63 -6.62
N LEU A 133 -13.05 13.49 -6.69
CA LEU A 133 -12.24 13.63 -7.90
C LEU A 133 -11.53 12.32 -8.26
N THR A 134 -11.01 11.59 -7.26
CA THR A 134 -10.36 10.29 -7.47
C THR A 134 -11.33 9.27 -8.05
N ASP A 135 -12.57 9.23 -7.57
CA ASP A 135 -13.59 8.30 -8.04
C ASP A 135 -14.05 8.64 -9.47
N VAL A 136 -14.20 9.93 -9.80
CA VAL A 136 -14.48 10.38 -11.18
C VAL A 136 -13.35 9.95 -12.12
N ILE A 137 -12.09 10.25 -11.77
CA ILE A 137 -10.94 9.86 -12.59
C ILE A 137 -10.87 8.33 -12.76
N ARG A 138 -11.19 7.56 -11.72
CA ARG A 138 -11.21 6.10 -11.82
C ARG A 138 -12.30 5.63 -12.80
N SER A 139 -13.52 6.16 -12.69
CA SER A 139 -14.63 5.86 -13.60
C SER A 139 -14.26 6.20 -15.05
N ASP A 140 -13.75 7.41 -15.28
CA ASP A 140 -13.34 7.86 -16.61
C ASP A 140 -12.24 6.96 -17.19
N CYS A 141 -11.29 6.51 -16.36
CA CYS A 141 -10.25 5.57 -16.79
C CYS A 141 -10.80 4.19 -17.15
N GLU A 142 -11.85 3.72 -16.47
CA GLU A 142 -12.54 2.47 -16.80
C GLU A 142 -13.34 2.60 -18.10
N ASP A 143 -14.03 3.72 -18.28
CA ASP A 143 -14.76 4.03 -19.51
C ASP A 143 -13.83 4.13 -20.72
N LEU A 144 -12.68 4.79 -20.57
CA LEU A 144 -11.66 4.88 -21.62
C LEU A 144 -11.11 3.50 -22.01
N LYS A 145 -10.91 2.59 -21.05
CA LYS A 145 -10.51 1.21 -21.34
C LYS A 145 -11.59 0.45 -22.10
N LEU A 146 -12.85 0.65 -21.74
CA LEU A 146 -13.98 0.02 -22.44
C LEU A 146 -14.08 0.53 -23.88
N ILE A 147 -13.93 1.84 -24.10
CA ILE A 147 -13.89 2.44 -25.43
C ILE A 147 -12.70 1.87 -26.24
N GLN A 148 -11.52 1.78 -25.64
CA GLN A 148 -10.34 1.22 -26.30
C GLN A 148 -10.59 -0.24 -26.73
N GLN A 149 -11.16 -1.07 -25.86
CA GLN A 149 -11.49 -2.46 -26.20
C GLN A 149 -12.51 -2.56 -27.33
N GLY A 150 -13.56 -1.72 -27.32
CA GLY A 150 -14.55 -1.68 -28.40
C GLY A 150 -13.99 -1.20 -29.75
N LEU A 151 -12.89 -0.43 -29.74
CA LEU A 151 -12.18 -0.01 -30.96
C LEU A 151 -11.20 -1.07 -31.47
N GLU A 152 -10.68 -1.92 -30.58
CA GLU A 152 -9.79 -3.05 -30.92
C GLU A 152 -10.57 -4.28 -31.41
N GLU A 153 -11.88 -4.39 -31.12
CA GLU A 153 -12.73 -5.45 -31.68
C GLU A 153 -12.96 -5.23 -33.20
N PRO A 154 -12.51 -6.16 -34.07
CA PRO A 154 -12.74 -6.04 -35.49
C PRO A 154 -14.24 -6.19 -35.78
N THR A 155 -14.86 -5.13 -36.29
CA THR A 155 -16.23 -5.16 -36.79
C THR A 155 -16.39 -6.34 -37.77
N PRO A 156 -17.32 -7.28 -37.54
CA PRO A 156 -17.60 -8.31 -38.52
C PRO A 156 -18.15 -7.63 -39.76
N ARG A 157 -17.34 -7.58 -40.82
CA ARG A 157 -17.75 -7.10 -42.14
C ARG A 157 -18.94 -7.94 -42.60
N ARG A 158 -20.13 -7.32 -42.66
CA ARG A 158 -21.31 -7.86 -43.34
C ARG A 158 -21.15 -7.76 -44.85
#